data_AF-A0A7V7E8E4-F1
#
_entry.id   AF-A0A7V7E8E4-F1
#
_cell.length_a   1.000
_cell.length_b   1.000
_cell.length_c   1.000
_cell.angle_alpha   90.00
_cell.angle_beta   90.00
_cell.angle_gamma   90.00
#
_symmetry.space_group_name_H-M   'P 1'
#
loop_
_entity.id
_entity.type
_entity.pdbx_description
1 polymer ?
#
loop_
_entity_poly.entity_id
_entity_poly.type
_entity_poly.pdbx_seq_one_letter_code
_entity_poly.pdbx_strand_id
1 'polypeptide(L)'
;MIFSPFERMVAARYLRARRREGFISIIAWFSLLGIALGVATLIIVMSVMNGFRAELLGRILGLNGHVGVYATAGGMSDFDALAARIREIPGVVRVTPTIDGQVMVTADAGTASGAM
;
A
#
# COMPACT_ATOMS: atom_id res chain seq x y z
N MET A 1 6.65 -1.06 -35.33
CA MET A 1 7.97 -1.28 -34.71
C MET A 1 8.73 0.03 -34.80
N ILE A 2 9.03 0.67 -33.66
CA ILE A 2 9.27 2.12 -33.63
C ILE A 2 10.71 2.55 -33.95
N PHE A 3 11.67 1.62 -34.09
CA PHE A 3 13.03 1.89 -34.56
C PHE A 3 13.61 0.68 -35.31
N SER A 4 14.29 0.92 -36.43
CA SER A 4 15.00 -0.13 -37.17
C SER A 4 16.29 -0.54 -36.45
N PRO A 5 16.77 -1.79 -36.62
CA PRO A 5 18.06 -2.22 -36.06
C PRO A 5 19.23 -1.35 -36.56
N PHE A 6 19.12 -0.76 -37.75
CA PHE A 6 20.08 0.20 -38.29
C PHE A 6 20.12 1.52 -37.49
N GLU A 7 18.95 2.10 -37.17
CA GLU A 7 18.87 3.33 -36.38
C GLU A 7 19.43 3.15 -34.96
N ARG A 8 19.13 2.01 -34.31
CA ARG A 8 19.72 1.67 -33.00
C ARG A 8 21.24 1.54 -33.06
N MET A 9 21.77 0.94 -34.13
CA MET A 9 23.21 0.81 -34.35
C MET A 9 23.87 2.19 -34.53
N VAL A 10 23.25 3.09 -35.31
CA VAL A 10 23.75 4.46 -35.52
C VAL A 10 23.71 5.26 -34.21
N ALA A 11 22.60 5.21 -33.47
CA ALA A 11 22.46 5.89 -32.19
C ALA A 11 23.48 5.40 -31.15
N ALA A 12 23.64 4.08 -31.00
CA ALA A 12 24.63 3.49 -30.09
C ALA A 12 26.07 3.85 -30.48
N ARG A 13 26.37 3.93 -31.79
CA ARG A 13 27.68 4.37 -32.28
C ARG A 13 27.96 5.81 -31.89
N TYR A 14 27.01 6.73 -32.03
CA TYR A 14 27.18 8.13 -31.63
C TYR A 14 27.25 8.31 -30.11
N LEU A 15 26.46 7.56 -29.33
CA LEU A 15 26.56 7.54 -27.86
C LEU A 15 27.92 7.02 -27.37
N ARG A 16 28.52 6.06 -28.09
CA ARG A 16 29.79 5.41 -27.72
C ARG A 16 31.03 6.06 -28.35
N ALA A 17 30.88 6.88 -29.38
CA ALA A 17 31.99 7.41 -30.18
C ALA A 17 32.35 8.85 -29.81
N ARG A 18 33.05 9.04 -28.69
CA ARG A 18 33.87 10.25 -28.48
C ARG A 18 35.20 9.99 -27.77
N ARG A 19 35.79 8.82 -28.03
CA ARG A 19 37.09 8.39 -27.45
C ARG A 19 38.29 9.29 -27.79
N ARG A 20 38.18 10.24 -28.73
CA ARG A 20 39.32 11.10 -29.15
C ARG A 20 39.39 12.44 -28.42
N GLU A 21 38.35 12.83 -27.68
CA GLU A 21 38.30 14.08 -26.90
C GLU A 21 37.97 13.73 -25.44
N GLY A 22 38.97 13.27 -24.67
CA GLY A 22 38.79 12.74 -23.31
C GLY A 22 38.01 13.69 -22.38
N PHE A 23 38.20 15.00 -22.53
CA PHE A 23 37.48 16.02 -21.76
C PHE A 23 35.96 15.98 -21.95
N ILE A 24 35.50 15.72 -23.18
CA ILE A 24 34.07 15.72 -23.50
C ILE A 24 33.41 14.41 -23.06
N SER A 25 34.16 13.31 -23.10
CA SER A 25 33.67 12.02 -22.57
C SER A 25 33.45 12.07 -21.05
N ILE A 26 34.24 12.84 -20.30
CA ILE A 26 34.10 13.00 -18.84
C ILE A 26 32.81 13.75 -18.51
N ILE A 27 32.58 14.90 -19.16
CA ILE A 27 31.38 15.73 -18.93
C ILE A 27 30.11 14.92 -19.25
N ALA A 28 30.10 14.19 -20.37
CA ALA A 28 28.97 13.35 -20.76
C ALA A 28 28.62 12.30 -19.69
N TRP A 29 29.62 11.68 -19.07
CA TRP A 29 29.41 10.71 -17.99
C TRP A 29 28.85 11.35 -16.73
N PHE A 30 29.40 12.50 -16.30
CA PHE A 30 28.88 13.22 -15.14
C PHE A 30 27.45 13.71 -15.36
N SER A 31 27.12 14.23 -16.54
CA SER A 31 25.75 14.64 -16.88
C SER A 31 24.79 13.45 -16.88
N LEU A 32 25.20 12.31 -17.44
CA LEU A 32 24.38 11.09 -17.45
C LEU A 32 24.10 10.60 -16.01
N LEU A 33 25.13 10.55 -15.17
CA LEU A 33 25.00 10.17 -13.76
C LEU A 33 24.11 11.15 -12.99
N GLY A 34 24.28 12.45 -13.20
CA GLY A 34 23.46 13.47 -12.53
C GLY A 34 21.98 13.35 -12.88
N ILE A 35 21.65 13.19 -14.16
CA ILE A 35 20.26 13.01 -14.61
C ILE A 35 19.70 11.68 -14.08
N ALA A 36 20.47 10.60 -14.17
CA ALA A 36 20.05 9.29 -13.69
C ALA A 36 19.73 9.33 -12.18
N LEU A 37 20.61 9.92 -11.37
CA LEU A 37 20.39 10.07 -9.93
C LEU A 37 19.22 11.01 -9.61
N GLY A 38 19.07 12.11 -10.34
CA GLY A 38 17.96 13.05 -10.13
C GLY A 38 16.60 12.42 -10.42
N VAL A 39 16.48 11.75 -11.57
CA VAL A 39 15.24 11.06 -11.95
C VAL A 39 14.98 9.88 -11.02
N ALA A 40 16.00 9.09 -10.68
CA ALA A 40 15.85 7.99 -9.74
C ALA A 40 15.33 8.46 -8.38
N THR A 41 15.87 9.55 -7.85
CA THR A 41 15.43 10.12 -6.57
C THR A 41 13.95 10.53 -6.63
N LEU A 42 13.52 11.21 -7.69
CA LEU A 42 12.12 11.60 -7.87
C LEU A 42 11.19 10.37 -7.95
N ILE A 43 11.58 9.35 -8.71
CA ILE A 43 10.81 8.10 -8.81
C ILE A 43 10.68 7.42 -7.45
N ILE A 44 11.78 7.32 -6.69
CA ILE A 44 11.79 6.68 -5.37
C ILE A 44 10.85 7.41 -4.41
N VAL A 45 10.97 8.74 -4.30
CA VAL A 45 10.13 9.53 -3.38
C VAL A 45 8.65 9.36 -3.72
N MET A 46 8.30 9.48 -5.01
CA MET A 46 6.92 9.29 -5.45
C MET A 46 6.42 7.88 -5.14
N SER A 47 7.25 6.85 -5.35
CA SER A 47 6.90 5.46 -5.07
C SER A 47 6.63 5.24 -3.58
N VAL A 48 7.49 5.79 -2.70
CA VAL A 48 7.33 5.66 -1.25
C VAL A 48 6.07 6.38 -0.78
N MET A 49 5.86 7.62 -1.22
CA MET A 49 4.69 8.42 -0.82
C MET A 49 3.37 7.79 -1.29
N ASN A 50 3.32 7.30 -2.52
CA ASN A 50 2.13 6.64 -3.05
C ASN A 50 1.84 5.31 -2.34
N GLY A 51 2.86 4.49 -2.11
CA GLY A 51 2.71 3.24 -1.36
C GLY A 51 2.26 3.46 0.08
N PHE A 52 2.89 4.42 0.76
CA PHE A 52 2.54 4.77 2.14
C PHE A 52 1.12 5.34 2.24
N ARG A 53 0.71 6.20 1.29
CA ARG A 53 -0.67 6.70 1.23
C ARG A 53 -1.67 5.57 1.11
N ALA A 54 -1.42 4.59 0.24
CA ALA A 54 -2.31 3.44 0.08
C ALA A 54 -2.41 2.61 1.37
N GLU A 55 -1.28 2.36 2.03
CA GLU A 55 -1.23 1.61 3.29
C GLU A 55 -1.94 2.36 4.43
N LEU A 56 -1.71 3.67 4.56
CA LEU A 56 -2.38 4.48 5.58
C LEU A 56 -3.88 4.54 5.36
N LEU A 57 -4.34 4.83 4.15
CA LEU A 57 -5.77 4.83 3.84
C LEU A 57 -6.37 3.45 4.08
N GLY A 58 -5.67 2.39 3.69
CA GLY A 58 -6.07 1.01 3.93
C GLY A 58 -6.22 0.67 5.41
N ARG A 59 -5.28 1.10 6.27
CA ARG A 59 -5.37 0.87 7.73
C ARG A 59 -6.46 1.71 8.39
N ILE A 60 -6.59 2.98 8.00
CA ILE A 60 -7.59 3.88 8.59
C ILE A 60 -9.02 3.44 8.21
N LEU A 61 -9.24 3.11 6.94
CA LEU A 61 -10.57 2.74 6.42
C LEU A 61 -10.86 1.24 6.56
N GLY A 62 -9.84 0.38 6.56
CA GLY A 62 -10.02 -1.08 6.59
C GLY A 62 -10.37 -1.64 7.96
N LEU A 63 -10.19 -0.87 9.03
CA LEU A 63 -10.52 -1.27 10.41
C LEU A 63 -11.96 -0.94 10.81
N ASN A 64 -12.64 -0.05 10.08
CA ASN A 64 -14.01 0.33 10.39
C ASN A 64 -14.98 -0.37 9.43
N GLY A 65 -15.93 -1.12 9.97
CA GLY A 65 -17.07 -1.57 9.18
C GLY A 65 -17.79 -0.35 8.61
N HIS A 66 -18.03 -0.33 7.29
CA HIS A 66 -18.73 0.77 6.63
C HIS A 66 -20.14 1.01 7.20
N VAL A 67 -20.72 -0.02 7.83
CA VAL A 67 -22.02 0.02 8.51
C VAL A 67 -21.91 -0.79 9.81
N GLY A 68 -22.28 -0.17 10.93
CA GLY A 68 -22.43 -0.83 12.23
C GLY A 68 -23.91 -1.07 12.52
N VAL A 69 -24.27 -2.31 12.86
CA VAL A 69 -25.63 -2.67 13.27
C VAL A 69 -25.62 -2.94 14.77
N TYR A 70 -26.33 -2.11 15.53
CA TYR A 70 -26.39 -2.19 16.99
C TYR A 70 -27.82 -2.48 17.45
N ALA A 71 -27.95 -3.24 18.53
CA ALA A 71 -29.23 -3.40 19.22
C ALA A 71 -29.56 -2.09 19.98
N THR A 72 -30.82 -1.65 19.92
CA THR A 72 -31.26 -0.38 20.50
C THR A 72 -31.37 -0.43 22.03
N ALA A 73 -31.57 -1.62 22.61
CA ALA A 73 -31.52 -1.88 24.04
C ALA A 73 -31.27 -3.37 24.29
N GLY A 74 -30.31 -3.71 25.16
CA GLY A 74 -29.99 -5.10 25.52
C GLY A 74 -29.04 -5.83 24.56
N GLY A 75 -28.80 -7.12 24.83
CA GLY A 75 -28.01 -7.99 23.95
C GLY A 75 -28.79 -8.37 22.70
N MET A 76 -28.09 -8.50 21.57
CA MET A 76 -28.70 -8.93 20.30
C MET A 76 -28.99 -10.43 20.33
N SER A 77 -30.26 -10.84 20.52
CA SER A 77 -30.69 -12.21 20.28
C SER A 77 -30.82 -12.48 18.77
N ASP A 78 -30.40 -13.66 18.31
CA ASP A 78 -30.36 -14.08 16.89
C ASP A 78 -29.40 -13.32 15.96
N PHE A 79 -28.20 -12.97 16.45
CA PHE A 79 -27.16 -12.33 15.63
C PHE A 79 -26.78 -13.17 14.39
N ASP A 80 -26.80 -14.51 14.47
CA ASP A 80 -26.44 -15.39 13.36
C ASP A 80 -27.44 -15.31 12.19
N ALA A 81 -28.74 -15.35 12.49
CA ALA A 81 -29.79 -15.26 11.48
C ALA A 81 -29.83 -13.86 10.84
N LEU A 82 -29.61 -12.81 11.65
CA LEU A 82 -29.51 -11.44 11.16
C LEU A 82 -28.28 -11.26 10.26
N ALA A 83 -27.12 -11.80 10.65
CA ALA A 83 -25.91 -11.74 9.86
C ALA A 83 -26.07 -12.46 8.51
N ALA A 84 -26.76 -13.61 8.48
CA ALA A 84 -27.09 -14.31 7.24
C ALA A 84 -27.95 -13.46 6.29
N ARG A 85 -29.01 -12.83 6.80
CA ARG A 85 -29.88 -11.93 6.02
C ARG A 85 -29.13 -10.71 5.48
N ILE A 86 -28.22 -10.13 6.26
CA ILE A 86 -27.45 -8.96 5.83
C ILE A 86 -26.46 -9.34 4.71
N ARG A 87 -25.87 -10.54 4.75
CA ARG A 87 -24.97 -11.02 3.68
C ARG A 87 -25.67 -11.17 2.32
N GLU A 88 -26.98 -11.38 2.30
CA GLU A 88 -27.76 -11.52 1.06
C GLU A 88 -28.04 -10.17 0.38
N ILE A 89 -27.80 -9.03 1.06
CA ILE A 89 -28.05 -7.71 0.50
C ILE A 89 -26.99 -7.37 -0.58
N PRO A 90 -27.40 -6.94 -1.78
CA PRO A 90 -26.46 -6.55 -2.83
C PRO A 90 -25.52 -5.43 -2.37
N GLY A 91 -24.20 -5.66 -2.52
CA GLY A 91 -23.15 -4.72 -2.11
C GLY A 91 -22.49 -5.03 -0.76
N VAL A 92 -23.01 -6.00 0.00
CA VAL A 92 -22.37 -6.45 1.24
C VAL A 92 -21.22 -7.42 0.92
N VAL A 93 -19.99 -6.98 1.15
CA VAL A 93 -18.78 -7.80 0.89
C VAL A 93 -18.48 -8.76 2.04
N ARG A 94 -18.75 -8.36 3.29
CA ARG A 94 -18.47 -9.15 4.49
C ARG A 94 -19.32 -8.68 5.66
N VAL A 95 -19.77 -9.63 6.48
CA VAL A 95 -20.43 -9.37 7.77
C VAL A 95 -19.67 -10.10 8.86
N THR A 96 -19.16 -9.33 9.83
CA THR A 96 -18.44 -9.86 10.99
C THR A 96 -19.22 -9.48 12.24
N PRO A 97 -19.78 -10.44 13.00
CA PRO A 97 -20.36 -10.16 14.30
C PRO A 97 -19.25 -9.86 15.31
N THR A 98 -19.40 -8.79 16.07
CA THR A 98 -18.45 -8.36 17.11
C THR A 98 -19.18 -8.18 18.43
N ILE A 99 -18.56 -8.59 19.53
CA ILE A 99 -19.06 -8.39 20.89
C ILE A 99 -18.00 -7.57 21.62
N ASP A 100 -18.37 -6.37 22.08
CA ASP A 100 -17.52 -5.52 22.92
C ASP A 100 -17.98 -5.65 24.38
N GLY A 101 -17.06 -6.00 25.28
CA GLY A 101 -17.37 -6.14 26.70
C GLY A 101 -16.11 -6.18 27.55
N GLN A 102 -16.15 -5.55 28.72
CA GLN A 102 -15.05 -5.62 29.68
C GLN A 102 -15.01 -6.99 30.34
N VAL A 103 -13.84 -7.63 30.31
CA VAL A 103 -13.62 -8.93 30.95
C VAL A 103 -12.49 -8.84 31.97
N MET A 104 -12.52 -9.71 32.97
CA MET A 104 -11.43 -9.85 33.94
C MET A 104 -10.72 -11.17 33.68
N VAL A 105 -9.41 -11.09 33.43
CA VAL A 105 -8.56 -12.27 33.24
C VAL A 105 -7.79 -12.51 34.52
N THR A 106 -7.94 -13.71 35.09
CA THR A 106 -7.22 -14.14 36.29
C THR A 106 -6.17 -15.18 35.90
N ALA A 107 -4.91 -14.97 36.29
CA ALA A 107 -3.86 -15.98 36.19
C ALA A 107 -3.82 -16.83 37.46
N ASP A 108 -3.40 -18.11 37.34
CA ASP A 108 -3.34 -19.10 38.44
C ASP A 108 -2.58 -18.62 39.70
N ALA A 109 -1.71 -17.61 39.55
CA ALA A 109 -0.98 -16.96 40.64
C ALA A 109 -1.80 -15.90 41.41
N GLY A 110 -3.12 -15.83 41.24
CA GLY A 110 -4.00 -14.91 41.96
C GLY A 110 -3.95 -13.45 41.47
N THR A 111 -3.36 -13.21 40.30
CA THR A 111 -3.32 -11.88 39.68
C THR A 111 -4.49 -11.72 38.72
N ALA A 112 -5.42 -10.82 39.04
CA ALA A 112 -6.53 -10.45 38.18
C ALA A 112 -6.20 -9.15 37.45
N SER A 113 -6.35 -9.12 36.13
CA SER A 113 -6.18 -7.92 35.30
C SER A 113 -7.40 -7.72 34.41
N GLY A 114 -7.80 -6.46 34.22
CA GLY A 114 -8.86 -6.12 33.28
C GLY A 114 -8.37 -6.24 31.83
N ALA A 115 -9.21 -6.78 30.96
CA ALA A 115 -9.03 -6.78 29.52
C ALA A 115 -10.27 -6.16 28.84
N MET A 116 -10.03 -5.46 27.72
CA MET A 116 -11.05 -4.89 26.84
C MET A 116 -11.09 -5.66 25.54
#